data_AF-A0A1Q3C5G7-F1
#
_entry.id   AF-A0A1Q3C5G7-F1
#
_cell.length_a   1.000
_cell.length_b   1.000
_cell.length_c   1.000
_cell.angle_alpha   90.00
_cell.angle_beta   90.00
_cell.angle_gamma   90.00
#
_symmetry.space_group_name_H-M   'P 1'
#
loop_
_entity.id
_entity.type
_entity.pdbx_description
1 polymer ?
#
loop_
_entity_poly.entity_id
_entity_poly.type
_entity_poly.pdbx_seq_one_letter_code
_entity_poly.pdbx_strand_id
1 'polypeptide(L)'
;MPPFFDGNNFNELKIKMTCFIQSIDYDLWDVVVYDPKLSNSKVRYDENDRDFLRLNANVKHIIYCSLSSNIFENVLLCSSAKEIWNKLEECYGTSLCLMEKDASESDSDEEDSSK
;
A
#
# COMPACT_ATOMS: atom_id res chain seq x y z
N MET A 1 0.33 -12.63 -13.28
CA MET A 1 -0.63 -11.79 -12.53
C MET A 1 -0.10 -11.64 -11.12
N PRO A 2 -0.14 -10.44 -10.51
CA PRO A 2 0.30 -10.26 -9.13
C PRO A 2 -0.46 -11.19 -8.15
N PRO A 3 0.19 -11.65 -7.07
CA PRO A 3 -0.48 -12.50 -6.08
C PRO A 3 -1.56 -11.71 -5.34
N PHE A 4 -2.80 -12.19 -5.38
CA PHE A 4 -3.92 -11.52 -4.73
C PHE A 4 -3.79 -11.54 -3.20
N PHE A 5 -4.19 -10.44 -2.55
CA PHE A 5 -4.18 -10.23 -1.12
C PHE A 5 -5.54 -9.77 -0.60
N ASP A 6 -6.10 -10.53 0.33
CA ASP A 6 -7.38 -10.28 0.98
C ASP A 6 -7.25 -9.87 2.46
N GLY A 7 -6.02 -9.79 2.98
CA GLY A 7 -5.72 -9.45 4.37
C GLY A 7 -5.17 -10.62 5.18
N ASN A 8 -5.22 -11.84 4.65
CA ASN A 8 -4.77 -13.04 5.33
C ASN A 8 -3.35 -13.45 4.90
N ASN A 9 -2.62 -14.10 5.81
CA ASN A 9 -1.31 -14.72 5.54
C ASN A 9 -0.30 -13.76 4.87
N PHE A 10 -0.11 -12.57 5.44
CA PHE A 10 0.79 -11.56 4.87
C PHE A 10 2.22 -12.08 4.59
N ASN A 11 2.73 -13.01 5.40
CA ASN A 11 4.03 -13.65 5.14
C ASN A 11 4.07 -14.41 3.80
N GLU A 12 2.98 -15.08 3.43
CA GLU A 12 2.87 -15.76 2.14
C GLU A 12 2.78 -14.75 1.00
N LEU A 13 1.98 -13.69 1.16
CA LEU A 13 1.93 -12.58 0.21
C LEU A 13 3.33 -12.00 0.00
N LYS A 14 4.05 -11.71 1.08
CA LYS A 14 5.39 -11.13 1.05
C LYS A 14 6.34 -11.98 0.20
N ILE A 15 6.41 -13.27 0.45
CA ILE A 15 7.26 -14.19 -0.33
C ILE A 15 6.84 -14.19 -1.81
N LYS A 16 5.55 -14.38 -2.10
CA LYS A 16 5.05 -14.46 -3.47
C LYS A 16 5.24 -13.14 -4.23
N MET A 17 5.00 -12.01 -3.59
CA MET A 17 5.12 -10.68 -4.18
C MET A 17 6.59 -10.34 -4.47
N THR A 18 7.50 -10.63 -3.53
CA THR A 18 8.95 -10.48 -3.75
C THR A 18 9.40 -11.29 -4.96
N CYS A 19 9.05 -12.58 -5.02
CA CYS A 19 9.41 -13.42 -6.17
C CYS A 19 8.80 -12.92 -7.48
N PHE A 20 7.53 -12.47 -7.46
CA PHE A 20 6.86 -11.97 -8.65
C PHE A 20 7.53 -10.69 -9.19
N ILE A 21 7.77 -9.70 -8.33
CA ILE A 21 8.40 -8.44 -8.73
C ILE A 21 9.82 -8.68 -9.25
N GLN A 22 10.64 -9.47 -8.52
CA GLN A 22 12.00 -9.81 -8.94
C GLN A 22 12.05 -10.59 -10.26
N SER A 23 11.01 -11.37 -10.59
CA SER A 23 10.91 -12.06 -11.88
C SER A 23 10.63 -11.12 -13.07
N ILE A 24 10.09 -9.93 -12.80
CA ILE A 24 9.88 -8.89 -13.82
C ILE A 24 11.17 -8.11 -14.00
N ASP A 25 11.70 -7.57 -12.91
CA ASP A 25 12.93 -6.80 -12.85
C ASP A 25 13.36 -6.67 -11.38
N TYR A 26 14.63 -6.94 -11.09
CA TYR A 26 15.16 -6.82 -9.74
C TYR A 26 15.14 -5.37 -9.23
N ASP A 27 15.33 -4.40 -10.13
CA ASP A 27 15.34 -2.97 -9.79
C ASP A 27 13.98 -2.49 -9.26
N LEU A 28 12.88 -3.17 -9.62
CA LEU A 28 11.56 -2.88 -9.09
C LEU A 28 11.43 -3.24 -7.61
N TRP A 29 12.08 -4.32 -7.16
CA TRP A 29 12.04 -4.70 -5.75
C TRP A 29 12.84 -3.71 -4.87
N ASP A 30 13.94 -3.18 -5.40
CA ASP A 30 14.76 -2.20 -4.67
C ASP A 30 13.97 -0.92 -4.34
N VAL A 31 13.02 -0.52 -5.18
CA VAL A 31 12.11 0.59 -4.88
C VAL A 31 11.21 0.33 -3.67
N VAL A 32 10.77 -0.93 -3.47
CA VAL A 32 10.00 -1.35 -2.28
C VAL A 32 10.86 -1.30 -1.02
N VAL A 33 12.18 -1.48 -1.13
CA VAL A 33 13.08 -1.58 0.02
C VAL A 33 13.66 -0.22 0.41
N TYR A 34 14.16 0.55 -0.55
CA TYR A 34 15.11 1.63 -0.26
C TYR A 34 14.56 3.05 -0.35
N ASP A 35 13.35 3.26 -0.90
CA ASP A 35 12.78 4.59 -1.19
C ASP A 35 13.82 5.67 -1.55
N PRO A 36 14.45 5.54 -2.73
CA PRO A 36 15.39 6.52 -3.26
C PRO A 36 14.84 7.95 -3.11
N LYS A 37 15.52 8.76 -2.29
CA LYS A 37 15.20 10.18 -2.17
C LYS A 37 15.49 10.86 -3.51
N LEU A 38 14.45 11.33 -4.19
CA LEU A 38 14.58 12.17 -5.38
C LEU A 38 15.48 13.38 -5.09
N SER A 39 16.21 13.83 -6.11
CA SER A 39 16.94 15.08 -5.99
C SER A 39 15.94 16.20 -5.69
N ASN A 40 16.16 16.95 -4.61
CA ASN A 40 15.25 18.04 -4.18
C ASN A 40 15.25 19.25 -5.14
N SER A 41 15.83 19.11 -6.35
CA SER A 41 15.93 20.20 -7.30
C SER A 41 14.60 20.37 -8.05
N LYS A 42 13.72 21.19 -7.48
CA LYS A 42 12.36 21.52 -7.98
C LYS A 42 12.28 22.05 -9.41
N VAL A 43 13.41 22.25 -10.10
CA VAL A 43 13.48 22.91 -11.40
C VAL A 43 13.47 21.91 -12.55
N ARG A 44 14.00 20.69 -12.39
CA ARG A 44 13.95 19.61 -13.38
C ARG A 44 14.35 18.28 -12.73
N TYR A 45 13.49 17.26 -12.84
CA TYR A 45 13.91 15.88 -12.64
C TYR A 45 14.96 15.52 -13.70
N ASP A 46 16.10 15.01 -13.25
CA ASP A 46 17.10 14.43 -14.13
C ASP A 46 16.63 13.06 -14.67
N GLU A 47 17.42 12.42 -15.52
CA GLU A 47 17.05 11.13 -16.10
C GLU A 47 16.91 10.04 -15.03
N ASN A 48 17.73 10.07 -13.98
CA ASN A 48 17.68 9.13 -12.86
C ASN A 48 16.41 9.31 -12.03
N ASP A 49 16.03 10.56 -11.73
CA ASP A 49 14.79 10.91 -11.04
C ASP A 49 13.57 10.41 -11.83
N ARG A 50 13.57 10.53 -13.17
CA ARG A 50 12.49 10.03 -14.02
C ARG A 50 12.42 8.51 -14.06
N ASP A 51 13.56 7.85 -14.12
CA ASP A 51 13.63 6.38 -14.08
C ASP A 51 13.11 5.86 -12.74
N PHE A 52 13.46 6.52 -11.62
CA PHE A 52 12.91 6.18 -10.32
C PHE A 52 11.39 6.39 -10.24
N LEU A 53 10.88 7.51 -10.73
CA LEU A 53 9.44 7.77 -10.78
C LEU A 53 8.71 6.70 -11.60
N ARG A 54 9.30 6.24 -12.71
CA ARG A 54 8.77 5.15 -13.54
C ARG A 54 8.74 3.83 -12.77
N LEU A 55 9.84 3.44 -12.11
CA LEU A 55 9.91 2.21 -11.32
C LEU A 55 8.90 2.25 -10.17
N ASN A 56 8.83 3.35 -9.43
CA ASN A 56 7.84 3.54 -8.35
C ASN A 56 6.40 3.43 -8.87
N ALA A 57 6.07 4.06 -10.00
CA ALA A 57 4.74 3.94 -10.60
C ALA A 57 4.39 2.49 -10.98
N ASN A 58 5.35 1.74 -11.55
CA ASN A 58 5.17 0.33 -11.90
C ASN A 58 4.91 -0.54 -10.66
N VAL A 59 5.69 -0.35 -9.60
CA VAL A 59 5.52 -1.10 -8.36
C VAL A 59 4.18 -0.77 -7.69
N LYS A 60 3.80 0.52 -7.64
CA LYS A 60 2.47 0.93 -7.13
C LYS A 60 1.36 0.22 -7.88
N HIS A 61 1.44 0.16 -9.21
CA HIS A 61 0.45 -0.53 -10.03
C HIS A 61 0.40 -2.03 -9.72
N ILE A 62 1.56 -2.70 -9.63
CA ILE A 62 1.63 -4.13 -9.27
C ILE A 62 0.97 -4.40 -7.92
N ILE A 63 1.31 -3.60 -6.89
CA ILE A 63 0.74 -3.77 -5.55
C ILE A 63 -0.77 -3.49 -5.59
N TYR A 64 -1.22 -2.37 -6.14
CA TYR A 64 -2.66 -2.04 -6.19
C TYR A 64 -3.50 -3.09 -6.92
N CYS A 65 -3.01 -3.64 -8.03
CA CYS A 65 -3.69 -4.72 -8.74
C CYS A 65 -3.74 -6.04 -7.96
N SER A 66 -2.99 -6.15 -6.87
CA SER A 66 -2.93 -7.31 -6.02
C SER A 66 -3.82 -7.20 -4.78
N LEU A 67 -4.40 -6.03 -4.48
CA LEU A 67 -5.16 -5.79 -3.25
C LEU A 67 -6.66 -5.98 -3.47
N SER A 68 -7.35 -6.49 -2.44
CA SER A 68 -8.80 -6.33 -2.34
C SER A 68 -9.19 -4.86 -2.13
N SER A 69 -10.42 -4.48 -2.50
CA SER A 69 -10.87 -3.08 -2.44
C SER A 69 -10.72 -2.44 -1.04
N ASN A 70 -11.06 -3.19 0.02
CA ASN A 70 -10.93 -2.71 1.40
C ASN A 70 -9.47 -2.39 1.77
N ILE A 71 -8.52 -3.19 1.30
CA ILE A 71 -7.10 -2.97 1.59
C ILE A 71 -6.54 -1.83 0.74
N PHE A 72 -6.96 -1.77 -0.52
CA PHE A 72 -6.63 -0.66 -1.41
C PHE A 72 -7.04 0.69 -0.80
N GLU A 73 -8.26 0.78 -0.25
CA GLU A 73 -8.75 2.01 0.40
C GLU A 73 -7.84 2.44 1.56
N ASN A 74 -7.30 1.50 2.33
CA ASN A 74 -6.41 1.79 3.45
C ASN A 74 -5.06 2.38 3.02
N VAL A 75 -4.59 2.08 1.81
CA VAL A 75 -3.26 2.50 1.32
C VAL A 75 -3.31 3.52 0.18
N LEU A 76 -4.51 3.93 -0.27
CA LEU A 76 -4.66 4.76 -1.47
C LEU A 76 -3.94 6.12 -1.39
N LEU A 77 -3.80 6.67 -0.18
CA LEU A 77 -3.17 7.96 0.08
C LEU A 77 -1.64 7.90 0.15
N CYS A 78 -1.06 6.71 0.13
CA CYS A 78 0.39 6.55 0.20
C CYS A 78 1.06 7.05 -1.10
N SER A 79 2.13 7.82 -0.91
CA SER A 79 2.81 8.54 -1.97
C SER A 79 3.75 7.63 -2.76
N SER A 80 4.47 6.74 -2.08
CA SER A 80 5.44 5.82 -2.68
C SER A 80 5.05 4.35 -2.53
N ALA A 81 5.64 3.49 -3.36
CA ALA A 81 5.53 2.04 -3.23
C ALA A 81 6.07 1.56 -1.88
N LYS A 82 7.14 2.19 -1.37
CA LYS A 82 7.67 1.94 -0.03
C LYS A 82 6.63 2.20 1.05
N GLU A 83 5.97 3.34 0.98
CA GLU A 83 4.97 3.74 1.98
C GLU A 83 3.78 2.78 2.00
N ILE A 84 3.30 2.37 0.82
CA ILE A 84 2.27 1.34 0.70
C ILE A 84 2.74 0.04 1.36
N TRP A 85 3.95 -0.42 1.02
CA TRP A 85 4.49 -1.68 1.54
C TRP A 85 4.64 -1.66 3.06
N ASN A 86 5.23 -0.59 3.60
CA ASN A 86 5.38 -0.41 5.05
C ASN A 86 4.02 -0.44 5.76
N LYS A 87 2.99 0.21 5.20
CA LYS A 87 1.64 0.21 5.78
C LYS A 87 1.01 -1.18 5.76
N LEU A 88 1.25 -1.97 4.71
CA LEU A 88 0.82 -3.38 4.66
C LEU A 88 1.55 -4.22 5.72
N GLU A 89 2.86 -4.01 5.90
CA GLU A 89 3.66 -4.70 6.93
C GLU A 89 3.18 -4.35 8.35
N GLU A 90 2.92 -3.06 8.61
CA GLU A 90 2.39 -2.58 9.88
C GLU A 90 1.04 -3.22 10.20
N CYS A 91 0.13 -3.22 9.22
CA CYS A 91 -1.23 -3.67 9.46
C CYS A 91 -1.44 -5.17 9.44
N TYR A 92 -0.69 -5.89 8.62
CA TYR A 92 -0.92 -7.32 8.39
C TYR A 92 0.30 -8.20 8.72
N GLY A 93 1.49 -7.61 8.89
CA GLY A 93 2.71 -8.33 9.27
C GLY A 93 2.83 -8.63 10.76
N THR A 94 2.14 -7.87 11.63
CA THR A 94 2.32 -7.98 13.10
C THR A 94 1.01 -7.98 13.91
N SER A 95 -0.15 -8.20 13.27
CA SER A 95 -1.48 -8.24 13.93
C SER A 95 -1.95 -6.93 14.60
N LEU A 96 -1.28 -5.77 14.42
CA LEU A 96 -1.55 -4.57 15.22
C LEU A 96 -2.71 -3.68 14.71
N CYS A 97 -2.99 -3.60 13.40
CA CYS A 97 -3.97 -2.61 12.86
C CYS A 97 -5.46 -2.97 12.99
N LEU A 98 -5.87 -4.12 13.56
CA LEU A 98 -7.30 -4.49 13.58
C LEU A 98 -8.16 -3.68 14.58
N MET A 99 -7.61 -2.68 15.28
CA MET A 99 -8.28 -2.06 16.44
C MET A 99 -8.85 -0.64 16.25
N GLU A 100 -9.07 -0.13 15.03
CA GLU A 100 -9.56 1.26 14.85
C GLU A 100 -10.89 1.43 14.09
N LYS A 101 -11.75 0.40 13.95
CA LYS A 101 -13.04 0.56 13.26
C LYS A 101 -14.32 0.37 14.10
N ASP A 102 -14.22 0.37 15.42
CA ASP A 102 -15.38 0.32 16.32
C ASP A 102 -15.47 1.57 17.22
N ALA A 103 -15.63 2.76 16.63
CA ALA A 103 -16.01 3.96 17.38
C ALA A 103 -16.61 5.07 16.50
N SER A 104 -17.66 4.80 15.72
CA SER A 104 -18.63 5.82 15.33
C SER A 104 -19.82 5.21 14.59
N GLU A 105 -20.81 4.70 15.33
CA GLU A 105 -22.24 4.80 14.99
C GLU A 105 -23.04 4.15 16.12
N SER A 106 -23.13 4.87 17.23
CA SER A 106 -24.26 4.75 18.15
C SER A 106 -24.62 6.15 18.62
N ASP A 107 -25.65 6.72 18.04
CA ASP A 107 -26.66 7.39 18.84
C ASP A 107 -28.00 7.21 18.14
N SER A 108 -28.75 6.27 18.71
CA SER A 108 -30.18 6.11 18.53
C SER A 108 -30.86 7.16 19.42
N ASP A 109 -31.59 8.09 18.83
CA ASP A 109 -32.66 8.80 19.55
C ASP A 109 -33.97 8.60 18.77
N GLU A 110 -34.75 7.64 19.27
CA GLU A 110 -36.20 7.60 19.11
C GLU A 110 -36.78 8.81 19.85
N GLU A 111 -37.43 9.74 19.14
CA GLU A 111 -38.37 10.66 19.78
C GLU A 111 -39.80 10.32 19.38
N ASP A 112 -40.53 9.89 20.41
CA ASP A 112 -41.90 9.41 20.47
C ASP A 112 -42.91 10.51 20.13
N SER A 113 -43.92 10.13 19.35
CA SER A 113 -45.10 10.92 19.08
C SER A 113 -46.13 10.67 20.18
N SER A 114 -46.47 11.68 20.99
CA SER A 114 -47.85 11.99 21.42
C SER A 114 -47.94 12.99 22.57
N LYS A 115 -48.43 14.21 22.30
CA LYS A 115 -49.64 14.77 22.92
C LYS A 115 -50.12 16.04 22.25
#